data_AF-A0A2N5S2S3-F1
#
_entry.id   AF-A0A2N5S2S3-F1
#
_cell.length_a   1.000
_cell.length_b   1.000
_cell.length_c   1.000
_cell.angle_alpha   90.00
_cell.angle_beta   90.00
_cell.angle_gamma   90.00
#
_symmetry.space_group_name_H-M   'P 1'
#
loop_
_entity.id
_entity.type
_entity.pdbx_description
1 polymer ?
#
loop_
_entity_poly.entity_id
_entity_poly.type
_entity_poly.pdbx_seq_one_letter_code
_entity_poly.pdbx_strand_id
1 'polypeptide(L)'
;MVASTRKNKASDVSPSKNAEKPAATVQSDSDDNESDDGEQMVPVQVNNASLAELKNALDDTMKSYLKSKQGFTQDYFIDDVKLGLGWTSNIIAAGISLAGWHFGWEKTQGYTLYCVIAYMILSVLLTIFSSQVEKKKVFVGTKPSKTSGAAPDKVTISSEVKPFDPVYQFQLEYETVKKGGLKKYQVALKPHFKQFFDVDGFLDEALWNDYLGNALKTAISKT
;
A
#
# COMPACT_ATOMS: atom_id res chain seq x y z
N MET A 1 33.68 -39.51 52.36
CA MET A 1 32.98 -38.56 53.23
C MET A 1 33.60 -37.18 52.99
N VAL A 2 32.75 -36.21 52.64
CA VAL A 2 33.10 -34.94 51.99
C VAL A 2 33.83 -33.98 52.93
N ALA A 3 34.79 -33.26 52.36
CA ALA A 3 35.72 -32.35 53.01
C ALA A 3 35.21 -30.90 53.07
N SER A 4 35.61 -30.26 54.18
CA SER A 4 36.09 -28.89 54.31
C SER A 4 35.12 -27.70 54.15
N THR A 5 34.78 -27.17 55.32
CA THR A 5 34.40 -25.80 55.63
C THR A 5 35.42 -24.75 55.17
N ARG A 6 34.95 -23.60 54.66
CA ARG A 6 35.42 -22.26 55.05
C ARG A 6 34.42 -21.17 54.65
N LYS A 7 33.92 -20.44 55.65
CA LYS A 7 33.25 -19.15 55.54
C LYS A 7 34.24 -18.11 55.02
N ASN A 8 33.80 -17.25 54.09
CA ASN A 8 34.26 -15.87 54.07
C ASN A 8 33.16 -14.90 53.63
N LYS A 9 33.28 -13.72 54.23
CA LYS A 9 32.38 -12.59 54.41
C LYS A 9 32.08 -11.83 53.11
N ALA A 10 30.81 -11.51 52.86
CA ALA A 10 30.41 -10.35 52.06
C ALA A 10 29.04 -9.85 52.52
N SER A 11 29.01 -8.58 52.89
CA SER A 11 27.85 -7.79 53.27
C SER A 11 27.37 -6.99 52.08
N ASP A 12 26.05 -6.81 52.03
CA ASP A 12 25.29 -5.73 51.38
C ASP A 12 25.07 -5.79 49.86
N VAL A 13 23.82 -6.08 49.47
CA VAL A 13 22.85 -5.16 48.83
C VAL A 13 21.73 -6.01 48.22
N SER A 14 20.49 -5.78 48.67
CA SER A 14 19.28 -6.46 48.21
C SER A 14 18.95 -6.21 46.72
N PRO A 15 18.28 -7.17 46.05
CA PRO A 15 17.85 -7.03 44.66
C PRO A 15 16.41 -6.46 44.58
N SER A 16 16.19 -5.44 43.76
CA SER A 16 14.84 -5.10 43.29
C SER A 16 14.71 -5.47 41.82
N LYS A 17 13.97 -6.55 41.55
CA LYS A 17 13.51 -6.93 40.21
C LYS A 17 12.37 -6.00 39.83
N ASN A 18 12.57 -5.16 38.81
CA ASN A 18 11.47 -4.52 38.10
C ASN A 18 11.32 -5.21 36.74
N ALA A 19 10.10 -5.66 36.45
CA ALA A 19 9.76 -6.31 35.19
C ALA A 19 9.69 -5.26 34.07
N GLU A 20 10.46 -5.48 33.02
CA GLU A 20 10.49 -4.62 31.84
C GLU A 20 9.36 -4.99 30.88
N LYS A 21 8.52 -4.00 30.58
CA LYS A 21 7.44 -4.00 29.59
C LYS A 21 8.04 -3.45 28.28
N PRO A 22 8.01 -4.15 27.13
CA PRO A 22 8.51 -3.58 25.90
C PRO A 22 7.52 -2.52 25.38
N ALA A 23 7.99 -1.26 25.36
CA ALA A 23 7.36 -0.17 24.65
C ALA A 23 7.81 -0.21 23.19
N ALA A 24 6.86 -0.18 22.26
CA ALA A 24 7.11 0.01 20.85
C ALA A 24 7.51 1.46 20.59
N THR A 25 8.75 1.69 20.16
CA THR A 25 9.22 2.98 19.66
C THR A 25 8.74 3.14 18.23
N VAL A 26 7.77 4.04 18.03
CA VAL A 26 7.45 4.61 16.72
C VAL A 26 8.48 5.69 16.46
N GLN A 27 9.32 5.48 15.45
CA GLN A 27 10.31 6.44 15.00
C GLN A 27 9.65 7.31 13.93
N SER A 28 9.20 8.49 14.36
CA SER A 28 8.76 9.57 13.50
C SER A 28 9.89 10.60 13.43
N ASP A 29 10.80 10.42 12.49
CA ASP A 29 11.80 11.43 12.14
C ASP A 29 11.19 12.31 11.04
N SER A 30 10.74 13.50 11.44
CA SER A 30 10.35 14.61 10.59
C SER A 30 11.36 15.73 10.83
N ASP A 31 12.38 15.79 9.98
CA ASP A 31 13.24 16.97 9.86
C ASP A 31 12.89 17.68 8.56
N ASP A 32 12.13 18.77 8.70
CA ASP A 32 11.93 19.76 7.65
C ASP A 32 13.22 20.60 7.54
N ASN A 33 13.95 20.47 6.43
CA ASN A 33 14.91 21.49 5.98
C ASN A 33 14.89 21.63 4.46
N GLU A 34 14.71 22.87 4.04
CA GLU A 34 14.41 23.36 2.71
C GLU A 34 15.70 23.53 1.88
N SER A 35 15.75 23.01 0.65
CA SER A 35 16.65 23.50 -0.42
C SER A 35 16.14 23.05 -1.80
N ASP A 36 15.81 24.03 -2.64
CA ASP A 36 15.70 23.93 -4.09
C ASP A 36 17.09 23.63 -4.67
N ASP A 37 17.36 22.39 -5.06
CA ASP A 37 18.55 21.98 -5.81
C ASP A 37 18.25 20.72 -6.63
N GLY A 38 18.59 20.75 -7.92
CA GLY A 38 18.14 19.82 -8.95
C GLY A 38 18.13 18.33 -8.55
N GLU A 39 16.99 17.68 -8.81
CA GLU A 39 16.72 16.26 -8.57
C GLU A 39 17.88 15.37 -9.05
N GLN A 40 18.82 15.04 -8.17
CA GLN A 40 19.59 13.81 -8.30
C GLN A 40 18.66 12.69 -7.85
N MET A 41 18.07 12.00 -8.84
CA MET A 41 17.35 10.74 -8.61
C MET A 41 18.32 9.78 -7.90
N VAL A 42 18.06 9.50 -6.62
CA VAL A 42 18.77 8.44 -5.92
C VAL A 42 18.46 7.16 -6.69
N PRO A 43 19.46 6.50 -7.30
CA PRO A 43 19.19 5.40 -8.21
C PRO A 43 18.52 4.27 -7.42
N VAL A 44 17.32 3.88 -7.84
CA VAL A 44 16.55 2.81 -7.20
C VAL A 44 17.28 1.50 -7.42
N GLN A 45 18.05 1.07 -6.42
CA GLN A 45 18.73 -0.22 -6.39
C GLN A 45 17.82 -1.26 -5.75
N VAL A 46 17.61 -2.37 -6.44
CA VAL A 46 16.80 -3.50 -5.95
C VAL A 46 17.55 -4.82 -6.08
N ASN A 47 17.14 -5.80 -5.30
CA ASN A 47 17.62 -7.16 -5.48
C ASN A 47 16.99 -7.79 -6.74
N ASN A 48 17.81 -8.02 -7.76
CA ASN A 48 17.42 -8.66 -9.02
C ASN A 48 16.79 -10.06 -8.85
N ALA A 49 17.04 -10.75 -7.74
CA ALA A 49 16.43 -12.04 -7.46
C ALA A 49 15.01 -11.94 -6.89
N SER A 50 14.61 -10.77 -6.37
CA SER A 50 13.35 -10.58 -5.65
C SER A 50 12.28 -9.97 -6.57
N LEU A 51 11.48 -10.82 -7.23
CA LEU A 51 10.38 -10.39 -8.11
C LEU A 51 9.46 -9.33 -7.48
N ALA A 52 9.28 -9.37 -6.16
CA ALA A 52 8.50 -8.38 -5.42
C ALA A 52 9.17 -7.00 -5.42
N GLU A 53 10.48 -6.93 -5.21
CA GLU A 53 11.23 -5.68 -5.22
C GLU A 53 11.28 -5.06 -6.62
N LEU A 54 11.50 -5.86 -7.67
CA LEU A 54 11.47 -5.37 -9.05
C LEU A 54 10.08 -4.80 -9.41
N LYS A 55 9.02 -5.49 -9.00
CA LYS A 55 7.64 -5.00 -9.17
C LYS A 55 7.42 -3.68 -8.44
N ASN A 56 7.82 -3.61 -7.17
CA ASN A 56 7.60 -2.43 -6.35
C ASN A 56 8.36 -1.22 -6.90
N ALA A 57 9.62 -1.38 -7.31
CA ALA A 57 10.41 -0.30 -7.90
C ALA A 57 9.80 0.24 -9.21
N LEU A 58 9.33 -0.64 -10.10
CA LEU A 58 8.62 -0.22 -11.32
C LEU A 58 7.29 0.47 -10.99
N ASP A 59 6.52 -0.05 -10.03
CA ASP A 59 5.24 0.53 -9.62
C ASP A 59 5.44 1.92 -8.97
N ASP A 60 6.52 2.13 -8.20
CA ASP A 60 6.80 3.41 -7.53
C ASP A 60 7.34 4.47 -8.48
N THR A 61 8.29 4.12 -9.36
CA THR A 61 8.76 5.03 -10.42
C THR A 61 7.63 5.40 -11.38
N MET A 62 6.75 4.45 -11.71
CA MET A 62 5.55 4.73 -12.51
C MET A 62 4.60 5.71 -11.83
N LYS A 63 4.30 5.52 -10.53
CA LYS A 63 3.46 6.46 -9.77
C LYS A 63 4.09 7.85 -9.75
N SER A 64 5.41 7.93 -9.53
CA SER A 64 6.15 9.20 -9.56
C SER A 64 6.05 9.88 -10.93
N TYR A 65 6.26 9.14 -12.02
CA TYR A 65 6.14 9.66 -13.38
C TYR A 65 4.73 10.19 -13.68
N LEU A 66 3.69 9.46 -13.29
CA LEU A 66 2.29 9.85 -13.53
C LEU A 66 1.89 11.09 -12.72
N LYS A 67 2.38 11.22 -11.48
CA LYS A 67 2.14 12.40 -10.65
C LYS A 67 2.92 13.60 -11.16
N SER A 68 4.24 13.48 -11.29
CA SER A 68 5.15 14.60 -11.56
C SER A 68 5.12 15.07 -13.02
N LYS A 69 5.10 14.16 -14.00
CA LYS A 69 5.15 14.55 -15.43
C LYS A 69 3.76 14.74 -16.03
N GLN A 70 2.78 13.94 -15.60
CA GLN A 70 1.47 13.90 -16.25
C GLN A 70 0.36 14.60 -15.45
N GLY A 71 0.62 14.95 -14.18
CA GLY A 71 -0.28 15.72 -13.33
C GLY A 71 -1.59 14.99 -13.00
N PHE A 72 -1.55 13.66 -12.91
CA PHE A 72 -2.70 12.88 -12.46
C PHE A 72 -2.84 12.96 -10.94
N THR A 73 -4.04 13.29 -10.47
CA THR A 73 -4.36 13.17 -9.05
C THR A 73 -4.81 11.75 -8.77
N GLN A 74 -4.15 11.08 -7.82
CA GLN A 74 -4.51 9.72 -7.42
C GLN A 74 -5.83 9.73 -6.64
N ASP A 75 -6.77 8.88 -7.04
CA ASP A 75 -8.02 8.66 -6.34
C ASP A 75 -7.85 7.57 -5.27
N TYR A 76 -8.01 7.94 -4.00
CA TYR A 76 -7.89 7.01 -2.86
C TYR A 76 -9.24 6.48 -2.35
N PHE A 77 -10.33 6.66 -3.11
CA PHE A 77 -11.68 6.33 -2.66
C PHE A 77 -11.84 4.87 -2.20
N ILE A 78 -11.19 3.92 -2.88
CA ILE A 78 -11.24 2.50 -2.50
C ILE A 78 -10.55 2.28 -1.15
N ASP A 79 -9.43 2.96 -0.93
CA ASP A 79 -8.67 2.86 0.32
C ASP A 79 -9.40 3.55 1.47
N ASP A 80 -10.02 4.70 1.23
CA ASP A 80 -10.85 5.42 2.20
C ASP A 80 -12.05 4.57 2.64
N VAL A 81 -12.68 3.84 1.71
CA VAL A 81 -13.80 2.93 2.03
C VAL A 81 -13.33 1.78 2.91
N LYS A 82 -12.17 1.17 2.62
CA LYS A 82 -11.60 0.11 3.47
C LYS A 82 -11.23 0.64 4.85
N LEU A 83 -10.64 1.82 4.91
CA LEU A 83 -10.30 2.50 6.15
C LEU A 83 -11.59 2.73 6.97
N GLY A 84 -12.61 3.33 6.38
CA GLY A 84 -13.91 3.55 7.02
C GLY A 84 -14.54 2.27 7.56
N LEU A 85 -14.55 1.19 6.77
CA LEU A 85 -15.06 -0.12 7.19
C LEU A 85 -14.27 -0.69 8.39
N GLY A 86 -12.95 -0.65 8.34
CA GLY A 86 -12.08 -1.13 9.41
C GLY A 86 -12.23 -0.33 10.71
N TRP A 87 -12.26 1.00 10.63
CA TRP A 87 -12.45 1.88 11.79
C TRP A 87 -13.84 1.71 12.40
N THR A 88 -14.89 1.60 11.59
CA THR A 88 -16.26 1.35 12.08
C THR A 88 -16.31 0.05 12.88
N SER A 89 -15.68 -1.00 12.37
CA SER A 89 -15.58 -2.28 13.06
C SER A 89 -14.87 -2.14 14.42
N ASN A 90 -13.76 -1.42 14.48
CA ASN A 90 -13.00 -1.22 15.71
C ASN A 90 -13.78 -0.40 16.75
N ILE A 91 -14.53 0.63 16.32
CA ILE A 91 -15.37 1.45 17.20
C ILE A 91 -16.50 0.60 17.83
N ILE A 92 -17.12 -0.30 17.05
CA ILE A 92 -18.15 -1.21 17.57
C ILE A 92 -17.56 -2.16 18.61
N ALA A 93 -16.39 -2.74 18.31
CA ALA A 93 -15.69 -3.63 19.24
C ALA A 93 -15.29 -2.91 20.53
N ALA A 94 -14.73 -1.71 20.43
CA ALA A 94 -14.37 -0.87 21.57
C ALA A 94 -15.60 -0.50 22.42
N GLY A 95 -16.73 -0.13 21.78
CA GLY A 95 -17.98 0.20 22.46
C GLY A 95 -18.55 -0.97 23.25
N ILE A 96 -18.49 -2.18 22.70
CA ILE A 96 -18.98 -3.39 23.38
C ILE A 96 -18.02 -3.85 24.48
N SER A 97 -16.71 -3.70 24.27
CA SER A 97 -15.71 -3.93 25.32
C SER A 97 -15.90 -2.96 26.50
N LEU A 98 -16.18 -1.69 26.22
CA LEU A 98 -16.44 -0.68 27.24
C LEU A 98 -17.76 -0.95 27.98
N ALA A 99 -18.81 -1.36 27.26
CA ALA A 99 -20.06 -1.79 27.87
C ALA A 99 -19.86 -3.02 28.76
N GLY A 100 -19.03 -3.98 28.33
CA GLY A 100 -18.60 -5.13 29.13
C GLY A 100 -17.94 -4.73 30.45
N TRP A 101 -17.07 -3.72 30.40
CA TRP A 101 -16.43 -3.18 31.59
C TRP A 101 -17.43 -2.47 32.52
N HIS A 102 -18.38 -1.72 31.97
CA HIS A 102 -19.28 -0.88 32.78
C HIS A 102 -20.49 -1.64 33.37
N PHE A 103 -21.07 -2.59 32.63
CA PHE A 103 -22.31 -3.30 33.02
C PHE A 103 -22.06 -4.71 33.58
N GLY A 104 -20.81 -5.19 33.55
CA GLY A 104 -20.43 -6.53 34.02
C GLY A 104 -20.69 -7.64 32.98
N TRP A 105 -19.95 -8.74 33.11
CA TRP A 105 -19.89 -9.84 32.13
C TRP A 105 -21.24 -10.54 31.92
N GLU A 106 -22.03 -10.75 32.98
CA GLU A 106 -23.27 -11.55 32.90
C GLU A 106 -24.33 -10.94 31.99
N LYS A 107 -24.43 -9.60 31.94
CA LYS A 107 -25.37 -8.92 31.03
C LYS A 107 -24.82 -8.72 29.62
N THR A 108 -23.50 -8.81 29.44
CA THR A 108 -22.82 -8.42 28.20
C THR A 108 -22.33 -9.60 27.36
N GLN A 109 -22.38 -10.82 27.89
CA GLN A 109 -22.02 -12.04 27.18
C GLN A 109 -22.80 -12.22 25.86
N GLY A 110 -24.12 -11.99 25.88
CA GLY A 110 -24.96 -12.09 24.68
C GLY A 110 -24.61 -11.03 23.62
N TYR A 111 -24.46 -9.77 24.05
CA TYR A 111 -24.08 -8.66 23.16
C TYR A 111 -22.69 -8.84 22.54
N THR A 112 -21.76 -9.43 23.29
CA THR A 112 -20.41 -9.75 22.79
C THR A 112 -20.48 -10.81 21.69
N LEU A 113 -21.34 -11.83 21.83
CA LEU A 113 -21.55 -12.82 20.78
C LEU A 113 -22.08 -12.18 19.49
N TYR A 114 -23.09 -11.30 19.60
CA TYR A 114 -23.60 -10.55 18.45
C TYR A 114 -22.52 -9.66 17.81
N CYS A 115 -21.64 -9.05 18.61
CA CYS A 115 -20.51 -8.27 18.12
C CYS A 115 -19.55 -9.11 17.26
N VAL A 116 -19.18 -10.29 17.74
CA VAL A 116 -18.24 -11.18 17.04
C VAL A 116 -18.86 -11.65 15.73
N ILE A 117 -20.16 -11.97 15.71
CA ILE A 117 -20.87 -12.34 14.48
C ILE A 117 -20.91 -11.16 13.49
N ALA A 118 -21.23 -9.95 13.96
CA ALA A 118 -21.22 -8.76 13.12
C ALA A 118 -19.83 -8.47 12.53
N TYR A 119 -18.77 -8.65 13.34
CA TYR A 119 -17.37 -8.54 12.89
C TYR A 119 -17.03 -9.55 11.80
N MET A 120 -17.42 -10.82 11.98
CA MET A 120 -17.21 -11.87 10.98
C MET A 120 -17.89 -11.52 9.66
N ILE A 121 -19.13 -11.03 9.69
CA ILE A 121 -19.86 -10.60 8.49
C ILE A 121 -19.14 -9.42 7.82
N LEU A 122 -18.74 -8.40 8.58
CA LEU A 122 -17.98 -7.25 8.04
C LEU A 122 -16.65 -7.68 7.41
N SER A 123 -15.94 -8.61 8.05
CA SER A 123 -14.66 -9.13 7.57
C SER A 123 -14.82 -9.91 6.26
N VAL A 124 -15.88 -10.72 6.13
CA VAL A 124 -16.23 -11.41 4.88
C VAL A 124 -16.62 -10.40 3.81
N LEU A 125 -17.43 -9.38 4.15
CA LEU A 125 -17.82 -8.32 3.22
C LEU A 125 -16.61 -7.56 2.70
N LEU A 126 -15.67 -7.19 3.58
CA LEU A 126 -14.42 -6.52 3.22
C LEU A 126 -13.56 -7.39 2.30
N THR A 127 -13.50 -8.70 2.59
CA THR A 127 -12.77 -9.66 1.75
C THR A 127 -13.40 -9.76 0.35
N ILE A 128 -14.73 -9.87 0.28
CA ILE A 128 -15.46 -9.91 -1.00
C ILE A 128 -15.27 -8.59 -1.75
N PHE A 129 -15.42 -7.45 -1.08
CA PHE A 129 -15.23 -6.12 -1.66
C PHE A 129 -13.83 -5.95 -2.25
N SER A 130 -12.79 -6.25 -1.47
CA SER A 130 -11.40 -6.20 -1.93
C SER A 130 -11.19 -7.15 -3.10
N SER A 131 -11.72 -8.38 -3.01
CA SER A 131 -11.60 -9.35 -4.10
C SER A 131 -12.41 -8.99 -5.37
N GLN A 132 -13.43 -8.12 -5.34
CA GLN A 132 -14.26 -7.86 -6.52
C GLN A 132 -14.02 -6.48 -7.12
N VAL A 133 -13.75 -5.47 -6.28
CA VAL A 133 -13.63 -4.06 -6.69
C VAL A 133 -12.18 -3.65 -6.96
N GLU A 134 -11.27 -4.21 -6.18
CA GLU A 134 -9.85 -3.85 -6.20
C GLU A 134 -9.01 -4.71 -7.14
N LYS A 135 -9.50 -5.90 -7.54
CA LYS A 135 -8.72 -6.86 -8.33
C LYS A 135 -7.93 -6.14 -9.43
N LYS A 136 -6.63 -6.05 -9.16
CA LYS A 136 -5.55 -5.58 -10.03
C LYS A 136 -5.33 -4.07 -10.13
N LYS A 137 -6.15 -3.18 -9.55
CA LYS A 137 -5.95 -1.72 -9.68
C LYS A 137 -4.83 -1.22 -8.78
N VAL A 138 -3.69 -0.89 -9.38
CA VAL A 138 -2.49 -0.38 -8.68
C VAL A 138 -2.47 1.14 -8.64
N PHE A 139 -3.14 1.79 -9.59
CA PHE A 139 -3.27 3.24 -9.59
C PHE A 139 -4.56 3.65 -10.30
N VAL A 140 -5.34 4.53 -9.69
CA VAL A 140 -6.47 5.20 -10.31
C VAL A 140 -6.15 6.69 -10.24
N GLY A 141 -6.00 7.32 -11.40
CA GLY A 141 -5.69 8.73 -11.51
C GLY A 141 -6.76 9.46 -12.31
N THR A 142 -7.22 10.59 -11.80
CA THR A 142 -8.15 11.46 -12.50
C THR A 142 -7.43 12.75 -12.90
N LYS A 143 -7.65 13.20 -14.14
CA LYS A 143 -7.12 14.48 -14.64
C LYS A 143 -8.27 15.34 -15.14
N PRO A 144 -8.32 16.63 -14.78
CA PRO A 144 -9.30 17.55 -15.36
C PRO A 144 -9.10 17.59 -16.88
N SER A 145 -10.17 17.30 -17.62
CA SER A 145 -10.12 17.26 -19.08
C SER A 145 -9.71 18.63 -19.62
N LYS A 146 -8.81 18.65 -20.62
CA LYS A 146 -8.39 19.90 -21.28
C LYS A 146 -9.53 20.56 -22.09
N THR A 147 -10.65 19.88 -22.26
CA THR A 147 -11.84 20.44 -22.92
C THR A 147 -12.77 21.05 -21.87
N SER A 148 -12.91 22.38 -21.90
CA SER A 148 -13.83 23.13 -21.05
C SER A 148 -15.24 22.51 -21.08
N GLY A 149 -15.72 22.03 -19.92
CA GLY A 149 -17.05 21.46 -19.75
C GLY A 149 -17.20 19.94 -19.95
N ALA A 150 -16.11 19.19 -20.19
CA ALA A 150 -16.15 17.73 -20.25
C ALA A 150 -15.84 17.08 -18.88
N ALA A 151 -16.41 15.90 -18.62
CA ALA A 151 -16.08 15.12 -17.43
C ALA A 151 -14.58 14.77 -17.41
N PRO A 152 -13.96 14.64 -16.22
CA PRO A 152 -12.52 14.45 -16.11
C PRO A 152 -12.09 13.10 -16.71
N ASP A 153 -10.89 13.09 -17.31
CA ASP A 153 -10.31 11.88 -17.89
C ASP A 153 -9.77 10.98 -16.78
N LYS A 154 -10.12 9.69 -16.82
CA LYS A 154 -9.74 8.72 -15.80
C LYS A 154 -8.77 7.70 -16.38
N VAL A 155 -7.66 7.49 -15.67
CA VAL A 155 -6.66 6.48 -15.99
C VAL A 155 -6.65 5.45 -14.88
N THR A 156 -6.90 4.20 -15.23
CA THR A 156 -6.79 3.07 -14.31
C THR A 156 -5.65 2.19 -14.77
N ILE A 157 -4.65 2.03 -13.90
CA ILE A 157 -3.49 1.19 -14.12
C ILE A 157 -3.59 -0.02 -13.22
N SER A 158 -3.33 -1.17 -13.80
CA SER A 158 -3.34 -2.45 -13.12
C SER A 158 -2.08 -3.22 -13.44
N SER A 159 -1.32 -3.66 -12.43
CA SER A 159 -0.09 -4.43 -12.64
C SER A 159 -0.09 -5.73 -11.85
N GLU A 160 0.29 -6.82 -12.50
CA GLU A 160 0.30 -8.18 -11.97
C GLU A 160 1.60 -8.88 -12.33
N VAL A 161 2.14 -9.66 -11.41
CA VAL A 161 3.31 -10.50 -11.65
C VAL A 161 2.95 -11.89 -11.17
N LYS A 162 3.11 -12.88 -12.04
CA LYS A 162 2.88 -14.28 -11.66
C LYS A 162 4.07 -14.77 -10.85
N PRO A 163 3.85 -15.59 -9.81
CA PRO A 163 4.97 -16.21 -9.09
C PRO A 163 5.86 -16.98 -10.06
N PHE A 164 7.17 -16.80 -9.94
CA PHE A 164 8.20 -17.49 -10.75
C PHE A 164 8.26 -17.12 -12.24
N ASP A 165 7.38 -16.24 -12.72
CA ASP A 165 7.45 -15.69 -14.08
C ASP A 165 8.02 -14.27 -14.03
N PRO A 166 9.21 -14.00 -14.62
CA PRO A 166 9.81 -12.68 -14.65
C PRO A 166 9.21 -11.76 -15.73
N VAL A 167 7.89 -11.85 -15.91
CA VAL A 167 7.10 -11.05 -16.84
C VAL A 167 6.21 -10.12 -16.04
N TYR A 168 6.43 -8.82 -16.22
CA TYR A 168 5.59 -7.79 -15.63
C TYR A 168 4.33 -7.63 -16.50
N GLN A 169 3.16 -8.02 -16.01
CA GLN A 169 1.91 -7.83 -16.73
C GLN A 169 1.30 -6.50 -16.33
N PHE A 170 1.26 -5.57 -17.28
CA PHE A 170 0.80 -4.22 -17.09
C PHE A 170 -0.46 -3.99 -17.92
N GLN A 171 -1.52 -3.45 -17.32
CA GLN A 171 -2.75 -3.08 -17.99
C GLN A 171 -3.07 -1.62 -17.72
N LEU A 172 -3.14 -0.83 -18.79
CA LEU A 172 -3.51 0.57 -18.77
C LEU A 172 -4.90 0.73 -19.38
N GLU A 173 -5.86 1.19 -18.59
CA GLU A 173 -7.19 1.58 -19.03
C GLU A 173 -7.29 3.11 -19.03
N TYR A 174 -7.64 3.68 -20.19
CA TYR A 174 -7.92 5.10 -20.37
C TYR A 174 -9.41 5.29 -20.65
N GLU A 175 -10.06 6.13 -19.86
CA GLU A 175 -11.49 6.45 -19.97
C GLU A 175 -11.65 7.96 -20.15
N THR A 176 -12.30 8.36 -21.25
CA THR A 176 -12.61 9.77 -21.55
C THR A 176 -14.07 9.92 -21.95
N VAL A 177 -14.66 11.06 -21.58
CA VAL A 177 -16.01 11.44 -21.98
C VAL A 177 -15.91 12.50 -23.05
N LYS A 178 -16.17 12.12 -24.31
CA LYS A 178 -16.32 13.07 -25.42
C LYS A 178 -17.80 13.29 -25.71
N LYS A 179 -18.14 14.29 -26.53
CA LYS A 179 -19.53 14.68 -26.90
C LYS A 179 -20.44 13.54 -27.42
N GLY A 180 -19.92 12.34 -27.67
CA GLY A 180 -20.67 11.15 -28.12
C GLY A 180 -20.72 9.99 -27.12
N GLY A 181 -20.30 10.17 -25.87
CA GLY A 181 -20.38 9.14 -24.82
C GLY A 181 -19.03 8.76 -24.19
N LEU A 182 -19.09 7.79 -23.29
CA LEU A 182 -17.94 7.23 -22.57
C LEU A 182 -17.14 6.32 -23.50
N LYS A 183 -15.87 6.62 -23.73
CA LYS A 183 -14.96 5.73 -24.47
C LYS A 183 -13.90 5.18 -23.55
N LYS A 184 -13.75 3.86 -23.57
CA LYS A 184 -12.75 3.10 -22.80
C LYS A 184 -11.78 2.44 -23.75
N TYR A 185 -10.50 2.56 -23.47
CA TYR A 185 -9.46 1.83 -24.19
C TYR A 185 -8.52 1.15 -23.21
N GLN A 186 -8.22 -0.14 -23.47
CA GLN A 186 -7.38 -0.97 -22.62
C GLN A 186 -6.15 -1.45 -23.39
N VAL A 187 -4.98 -1.27 -22.81
CA VAL A 187 -3.70 -1.78 -23.32
C VAL A 187 -3.10 -2.74 -22.32
N ALA A 188 -2.90 -4.00 -22.72
CA ALA A 188 -2.16 -4.98 -21.94
C ALA A 188 -0.75 -5.15 -22.52
N LEU A 189 0.27 -4.80 -21.73
CA LEU A 189 1.69 -4.94 -22.05
C LEU A 189 2.30 -6.01 -21.14
N LYS A 190 3.25 -6.78 -21.67
CA LYS A 190 3.93 -7.86 -20.94
C LYS A 190 5.44 -7.76 -21.08
N PRO A 191 6.06 -6.64 -20.68
CA PRO A 191 7.51 -6.52 -20.77
C PRO A 191 8.20 -7.43 -19.74
N HIS A 192 9.42 -7.86 -20.08
CA HIS A 192 10.26 -8.67 -19.21
C HIS A 192 11.11 -7.75 -18.33
N PHE A 193 11.26 -8.05 -17.05
CA PHE A 193 12.04 -7.21 -16.12
C PHE A 193 13.49 -6.93 -16.58
N LYS A 194 14.14 -7.88 -17.27
CA LYS A 194 15.51 -7.72 -17.81
C LYS A 194 15.68 -6.56 -18.79
N GLN A 195 14.59 -6.00 -19.32
CA GLN A 195 14.65 -4.87 -20.24
C GLN A 195 14.83 -3.53 -19.51
N PHE A 196 14.55 -3.48 -18.20
CA PHE A 196 14.57 -2.24 -17.41
C PHE A 196 15.57 -2.28 -16.26
N PHE A 197 16.06 -3.46 -15.88
CA PHE A 197 17.00 -3.62 -14.76
C PHE A 197 18.39 -4.03 -15.27
N ASP A 198 19.41 -3.36 -14.78
CA ASP A 198 20.81 -3.71 -15.00
C ASP A 198 21.24 -4.89 -14.10
N VAL A 199 22.40 -5.50 -14.39
CA VAL A 199 22.99 -6.63 -13.64
C VAL A 199 23.19 -6.29 -12.16
N ASP A 200 23.52 -5.04 -11.87
CA ASP A 200 23.73 -4.53 -10.51
C ASP A 200 22.44 -4.15 -9.76
N GLY A 201 21.28 -4.28 -10.42
CA GLY A 201 19.96 -4.03 -9.83
C GLY A 201 19.48 -2.59 -9.92
N PHE A 202 20.13 -1.77 -10.75
CA PHE A 202 19.69 -0.41 -11.04
C PHE A 202 18.56 -0.41 -12.08
N LEU A 203 17.54 0.38 -11.81
CA LEU A 203 16.43 0.63 -12.73
C LEU A 203 16.77 1.74 -13.73
N ASP A 204 16.67 1.46 -15.02
CA ASP A 204 16.71 2.48 -16.07
C ASP A 204 15.35 3.21 -16.14
N GLU A 205 15.24 4.28 -15.36
CA GLU A 205 14.03 5.11 -15.29
C GLU A 205 13.70 5.78 -16.62
N ALA A 206 14.70 6.14 -17.42
CA ALA A 206 14.48 6.85 -18.68
C ALA A 206 13.80 5.94 -19.71
N LEU A 207 14.28 4.71 -19.85
CA LEU A 207 13.70 3.72 -20.74
C LEU A 207 12.28 3.33 -20.29
N TRP A 208 12.08 3.17 -18.99
CA TRP A 208 10.76 2.90 -18.42
C TRP A 208 9.75 4.04 -18.68
N ASN A 209 10.18 5.28 -18.47
CA ASN A 209 9.34 6.46 -18.67
C ASN A 209 8.95 6.66 -20.15
N ASP A 210 9.87 6.42 -21.09
CA ASP A 210 9.55 6.49 -22.52
C ASP A 210 8.57 5.38 -22.94
N TYR A 211 8.76 4.16 -22.42
CA TYR A 211 7.85 3.05 -22.64
C TYR A 211 6.42 3.37 -22.17
N LEU A 212 6.29 3.91 -20.94
CA LEU A 212 5.01 4.37 -20.39
C LEU A 212 4.40 5.52 -21.21
N GLY A 213 5.21 6.49 -21.63
CA GLY A 213 4.79 7.60 -22.47
C GLY A 213 4.22 7.14 -23.81
N ASN A 214 4.87 6.17 -24.46
CA ASN A 214 4.42 5.60 -25.73
C ASN A 214 3.13 4.77 -25.57
N ALA A 215 3.00 4.01 -24.48
CA ALA A 215 1.76 3.30 -24.14
C ALA A 215 0.59 4.27 -23.92
N LEU A 216 0.81 5.36 -23.18
CA LEU A 216 -0.19 6.41 -22.92
C LEU A 216 -0.60 7.13 -24.21
N LYS A 217 0.35 7.53 -25.06
CA LYS A 217 0.06 8.15 -26.37
C LYS A 217 -0.80 7.23 -27.24
N THR A 218 -0.45 5.95 -27.29
CA THR A 218 -1.22 4.93 -28.02
C THR A 218 -2.63 4.80 -27.47
N ALA A 219 -2.79 4.82 -26.14
CA ALA A 219 -4.09 4.74 -25.50
C ALA A 219 -4.97 5.97 -25.79
N ILE A 220 -4.41 7.17 -25.68
CA ILE A 220 -5.10 8.42 -25.96
C ILE A 220 -5.50 8.50 -27.44
N SER A 221 -4.60 8.11 -28.36
CA SER A 221 -4.86 8.17 -29.81
C SER A 221 -6.00 7.27 -30.27
N LYS A 222 -6.25 6.14 -29.58
CA LYS A 222 -7.29 5.18 -29.95
C LYS A 222 -8.66 5.46 -29.31
N THR A 223 -8.75 6.50 -28.49
CA THR A 223 -9.97 6.91 -27.78
C THR A 223 -10.61 8.15 -28.41
#